data_AF-A0A0X3Q0T9-F1
#
_entry.id   AF-A0A0X3Q0T9-F1
#
_cell.length_a   1.000
_cell.length_b   1.000
_cell.length_c   1.000
_cell.angle_alpha   90.00
_cell.angle_beta   90.00
_cell.angle_gamma   90.00
#
_symmetry.space_group_name_H-M   'P 1'
#
loop_
_entity.id
_entity.type
_entity.pdbx_description
1 polymer ?
#
loop_
_entity_poly.entity_id
_entity_poly.type
_entity_poly.pdbx_seq_one_letter_code
_entity_poly.pdbx_strand_id
1 'polypeptide(L)'
;MTSTHSGPGNYLANFYARSRLHHLSTWASDLRDLVRSLRGNLPESEKRLGQDFLAGEVERLGWEATTIRLKPSTPSASRLRPPILMHIDMDCFFVSVCLRSRPDLKGQPVAVTHSRGTRPSIESTAAGSFSEVASCSYEARKFGIKNGMHLGDARKLCPELKTVPYDFEAFHSVSEQLYKIVAW
;
A
#
# COMPACT_ATOMS: atom_id res chain seq x y z
N MET A 1 -0.48 0.69 36.40
CA MET A 1 0.05 1.91 35.75
C MET A 1 1.56 1.76 35.63
N THR A 2 2.07 1.27 34.51
CA THR A 2 3.51 1.24 34.22
C THR A 2 3.74 2.09 32.99
N SER A 3 4.07 3.37 33.23
CA SER A 3 4.62 4.25 32.21
C SER A 3 5.94 3.64 31.74
N THR A 4 5.95 3.05 30.56
CA THR A 4 7.19 2.62 29.90
C THR A 4 7.86 3.87 29.35
N HIS A 5 8.57 4.60 30.21
CA HIS A 5 9.56 5.56 29.74
C HIS A 5 10.63 4.77 28.98
N SER A 6 10.62 4.85 27.65
CA SER A 6 11.74 4.40 26.84
C SER A 6 12.95 5.27 27.20
N GLY A 7 13.95 4.69 27.88
CA GLY A 7 15.20 5.38 28.16
C GLY A 7 15.86 5.91 26.87
N PRO A 8 16.75 6.92 26.98
CA PRO A 8 17.33 7.62 25.83
C PRO A 8 18.03 6.68 24.81
N GLY A 9 18.56 5.55 25.27
CA GLY A 9 19.25 4.57 24.41
C GLY A 9 18.37 3.83 23.39
N ASN A 10 17.04 3.78 23.57
CA ASN A 10 16.15 3.04 22.67
C ASN A 10 15.06 3.91 22.01
N TYR A 11 15.15 5.24 22.15
CA TYR A 11 14.15 6.15 21.60
C TYR A 11 14.11 6.10 20.07
N LEU A 12 15.26 6.22 19.41
CA LEU A 12 15.35 6.24 17.94
C LEU A 12 14.80 4.95 17.31
N ALA A 13 15.20 3.79 17.83
CA ALA A 13 14.70 2.51 17.33
C ALA A 13 13.18 2.39 17.50
N ASN A 14 12.64 2.80 18.66
CA ASN A 14 11.20 2.81 18.90
C ASN A 14 10.42 3.79 18.01
N PHE A 15 11.02 4.96 17.71
CA PHE A 15 10.44 5.96 16.83
C PHE A 15 10.37 5.44 15.40
N TYR A 16 11.49 4.93 14.86
CA TYR A 16 11.55 4.43 13.49
C TYR A 16 10.70 3.18 13.28
N ALA A 17 10.67 2.26 14.25
CA ALA A 17 9.81 1.07 14.20
C ALA A 17 8.30 1.37 14.17
N ARG A 18 7.89 2.60 14.51
CA ARG A 18 6.50 3.04 14.46
C ARG A 18 6.24 4.11 13.39
N SER A 19 7.27 4.65 12.76
CA SER A 19 7.13 5.74 11.79
C SER A 19 6.78 5.18 10.41
N ARG A 20 5.52 5.36 9.99
CA ARG A 20 5.09 4.98 8.64
C ARG A 20 5.90 5.67 7.54
N LEU A 21 6.30 6.92 7.76
CA LEU A 21 7.05 7.71 6.77
C LEU A 21 8.47 7.19 6.61
N HIS A 22 9.09 6.74 7.71
CA HIS A 22 10.37 6.06 7.65
C HIS A 22 10.25 4.75 6.85
N HIS A 23 9.28 3.91 7.20
CA HIS A 23 9.02 2.66 6.46
C HIS A 23 8.81 2.89 4.97
N LEU A 24 7.94 3.84 4.57
CA LEU A 24 7.71 4.18 3.17
C LEU A 24 8.99 4.60 2.45
N SER A 25 9.85 5.39 3.11
CA SER A 25 11.11 5.85 2.54
C SER A 25 12.10 4.70 2.35
N THR A 26 12.22 3.84 3.35
CA THR A 26 13.07 2.64 3.31
C THR A 26 12.63 1.69 2.22
N TRP A 27 11.35 1.31 2.19
CA TRP A 27 10.81 0.41 1.18
C TRP A 27 10.91 0.97 -0.24
N ALA A 28 10.73 2.27 -0.43
CA ALA A 28 10.94 2.88 -1.74
C ALA A 28 12.40 2.76 -2.20
N SER A 29 13.37 2.75 -1.29
CA SER A 29 14.77 2.44 -1.62
C SER A 29 14.93 0.96 -1.96
N ASP A 30 14.47 0.07 -1.09
CA ASP A 30 14.63 -1.38 -1.23
C ASP A 30 13.98 -1.89 -2.53
N LEU A 31 12.79 -1.42 -2.87
CA LEU A 31 12.06 -1.81 -4.07
C LEU A 31 12.73 -1.27 -5.36
N ARG A 32 13.40 -0.11 -5.31
CA ARG A 32 14.22 0.34 -6.45
C ARG A 32 15.39 -0.58 -6.70
N ASP A 33 16.05 -1.03 -5.64
CA ASP A 33 17.18 -1.95 -5.74
C ASP A 33 16.74 -3.36 -6.17
N LEU A 34 15.57 -3.81 -5.70
CA LEU A 34 14.92 -5.02 -6.20
C LEU A 34 14.63 -4.95 -7.70
N VAL A 35 14.03 -3.86 -8.20
CA VAL A 35 13.75 -3.73 -9.63
C VAL A 35 15.03 -3.70 -10.46
N ARG A 36 16.09 -3.06 -9.95
CA ARG A 36 17.42 -3.07 -10.60
C ARG A 36 18.00 -4.48 -10.69
N SER A 37 17.93 -5.25 -9.61
CA SER A 37 18.46 -6.62 -9.59
C SER A 37 17.66 -7.56 -10.49
N LEU A 38 16.34 -7.46 -10.48
CA LEU A 38 15.45 -8.22 -11.35
C LEU A 38 15.76 -7.96 -12.83
N ARG A 39 15.89 -6.69 -13.24
CA ARG A 39 16.24 -6.34 -14.63
C ARG A 39 17.59 -6.88 -15.08
N GLY A 40 18.54 -7.11 -14.16
CA GLY A 40 19.88 -7.59 -14.47
C GLY A 40 20.01 -9.11 -14.56
N ASN A 41 19.19 -9.87 -13.81
CA ASN A 41 19.47 -11.29 -13.51
C ASN A 41 18.29 -12.26 -13.75
N LEU A 42 17.21 -11.84 -14.41
CA LEU A 42 16.01 -12.68 -14.53
C LEU A 42 16.24 -13.89 -15.46
N PRO A 43 16.03 -15.15 -14.99
CA PRO A 43 16.07 -16.34 -15.83
C PRO A 43 15.00 -16.28 -16.93
N GLU A 44 15.32 -16.80 -18.12
CA GLU A 44 14.41 -16.73 -19.28
C GLU A 44 13.09 -17.49 -19.05
N SER A 45 13.12 -18.54 -18.22
CA SER A 45 11.93 -19.30 -17.82
C SER A 45 10.94 -18.47 -17.01
N GLU A 46 11.43 -17.55 -16.18
CA GLU A 46 10.59 -16.68 -15.35
C GLU A 46 9.91 -15.62 -16.22
N LYS A 47 10.63 -14.97 -17.13
CA LYS A 47 10.06 -13.99 -18.08
C LYS A 47 8.87 -14.53 -18.89
N ARG A 48 8.84 -15.83 -19.19
CA ARG A 48 7.75 -16.46 -19.94
C ARG A 48 6.48 -16.67 -19.13
N LEU A 49 6.57 -16.78 -17.80
CA LEU A 49 5.41 -17.09 -16.95
C LEU A 49 4.30 -16.05 -17.07
N GLY A 50 4.64 -14.76 -17.05
CA GLY A 50 3.67 -13.67 -17.19
C GLY A 50 3.05 -13.60 -18.59
N GLN A 51 3.86 -13.86 -19.63
CA GLN A 51 3.42 -13.87 -21.02
C GLN A 51 2.48 -15.05 -21.32
N ASP A 52 2.84 -16.23 -20.83
CA ASP A 52 2.04 -17.45 -21.00
C ASP A 52 0.72 -17.34 -20.21
N PHE A 53 0.74 -16.79 -18.99
CA PHE A 53 -0.47 -16.49 -18.23
C PHE A 53 -1.39 -15.50 -18.95
N LEU A 54 -0.84 -14.39 -19.46
CA LEU A 54 -1.63 -13.39 -20.17
C LEU A 54 -2.25 -13.96 -21.45
N ALA A 55 -1.50 -14.78 -22.19
CA ALA A 55 -2.01 -15.46 -23.39
C ALA A 55 -3.20 -16.37 -23.05
N GLY A 56 -3.11 -17.15 -21.97
CA GLY A 56 -4.21 -17.98 -21.49
C GLY A 56 -5.43 -17.18 -21.04
N GLU A 57 -5.24 -16.05 -20.36
CA GLU A 57 -6.36 -15.19 -19.93
C GLU A 57 -7.05 -14.50 -21.10
N VAL A 58 -6.30 -14.04 -22.10
CA VAL A 58 -6.86 -13.48 -23.35
C VAL A 58 -7.75 -14.50 -24.05
N GLU A 59 -7.25 -15.73 -24.19
CA GLU A 59 -8.00 -16.83 -24.79
C GLU A 59 -9.27 -17.14 -23.98
N ARG A 60 -9.15 -17.26 -22.65
CA ARG A 60 -10.26 -17.52 -21.74
C ARG A 60 -11.35 -16.44 -21.80
N LEU A 61 -10.97 -15.17 -21.93
CA LEU A 61 -11.89 -14.03 -21.99
C LEU A 61 -12.47 -13.80 -23.40
N GLY A 62 -11.99 -14.51 -24.42
CA GLY A 62 -12.40 -14.31 -25.80
C GLY A 62 -12.05 -12.91 -26.33
N TRP A 63 -11.02 -12.28 -25.76
CA TRP A 63 -10.60 -10.94 -26.17
C TRP A 63 -9.67 -11.01 -27.38
N GLU A 64 -9.85 -10.13 -28.35
CA GLU A 64 -8.79 -9.89 -29.34
C GLU A 64 -7.64 -9.13 -28.66
N ALA A 65 -6.57 -9.85 -28.33
CA ALA A 65 -5.39 -9.21 -27.77
C ALA A 65 -4.74 -8.27 -28.79
N THR A 66 -4.79 -6.98 -28.51
CA THR A 66 -3.87 -6.03 -29.15
C THR A 66 -2.50 -6.18 -28.51
N THR A 67 -1.61 -6.95 -29.14
CA THR A 67 -0.24 -7.08 -28.65
C THR A 67 0.56 -5.83 -29.00
N ILE A 68 0.92 -5.03 -27.98
CA ILE A 68 1.84 -3.90 -28.15
C ILE A 68 3.25 -4.39 -27.77
N ARG A 69 4.06 -4.75 -28.76
CA ARG A 69 5.49 -5.06 -28.52
C ARG A 69 6.27 -3.77 -28.31
N LEU A 70 6.59 -3.47 -27.06
CA LEU A 70 7.54 -2.40 -26.71
C LEU A 70 8.97 -2.91 -27.02
N LYS A 71 9.55 -2.45 -28.13
CA LYS A 71 10.99 -2.69 -28.38
C LYS A 71 11.82 -1.82 -27.40
N PRO A 72 12.88 -2.36 -26.77
CA PRO A 72 13.84 -1.55 -26.04
C PRO A 72 14.34 -0.46 -26.97
N SER A 73 14.16 0.80 -26.60
CA SER A 73 14.51 1.90 -27.48
C SER A 73 16.02 2.01 -27.59
N THR A 74 16.57 1.72 -28.76
CA THR A 74 17.72 2.50 -29.22
C THR A 74 17.25 3.94 -29.39
N PRO A 75 18.05 4.95 -28.99
CA PRO A 75 17.69 6.36 -29.17
C PRO A 75 17.82 6.72 -30.65
N SER A 76 16.88 6.25 -31.47
CA SER A 76 16.73 6.70 -32.85
C SER A 76 15.76 7.87 -32.89
N ALA A 77 16.15 8.92 -33.61
CA ALA A 77 15.45 10.20 -33.73
C ALA A 77 14.07 10.11 -34.43
N SER A 78 13.65 8.94 -34.91
CA SER A 78 12.43 8.74 -35.71
C SER A 78 11.39 7.85 -35.03
N ARG A 79 11.09 8.08 -33.74
CA ARG A 79 9.94 7.42 -33.09
C ARG A 79 8.63 7.92 -33.70
N LEU A 80 8.07 7.14 -34.63
CA LEU A 80 6.76 7.39 -35.24
C LEU A 80 5.59 7.30 -34.24
N ARG A 81 5.81 6.82 -33.01
CA ARG A 81 4.81 6.77 -31.94
C ARG A 81 5.43 7.12 -30.58
N PRO A 82 4.73 7.90 -29.73
CA PRO A 82 5.16 8.20 -28.37
C PRO A 82 5.17 6.93 -27.50
N PRO A 83 5.99 6.88 -26.44
CA PRO A 83 6.00 5.76 -25.51
C PRO A 83 4.65 5.63 -24.78
N ILE A 84 4.21 4.40 -24.55
CA ILE A 84 3.05 4.12 -23.69
C ILE A 84 3.55 3.99 -22.25
N LEU A 85 2.95 4.75 -21.35
CA LEU A 85 3.24 4.73 -19.92
C LEU A 85 2.03 4.16 -19.18
N MET A 86 2.22 3.05 -18.48
CA MET A 86 1.21 2.44 -17.62
C MET A 86 1.53 2.80 -16.16
N HIS A 87 0.62 3.52 -15.51
CA HIS A 87 0.72 3.84 -14.09
C HIS A 87 -0.15 2.87 -13.30
N ILE A 88 0.49 2.07 -12.44
CA ILE A 88 -0.18 1.08 -11.59
C ILE A 88 -0.13 1.60 -10.15
N ASP A 89 -1.31 1.76 -9.53
CA ASP A 89 -1.44 2.21 -8.14
C ASP A 89 -2.36 1.27 -7.36
N MET A 90 -2.10 1.09 -6.07
CA MET A 90 -2.84 0.19 -5.19
C MET A 90 -3.94 0.92 -4.43
N ASP A 91 -5.17 0.47 -4.62
CA ASP A 91 -6.35 1.01 -3.96
C ASP A 91 -6.25 0.99 -2.44
N CYS A 92 -6.34 2.19 -1.83
CA CYS A 92 -6.29 2.44 -0.39
C CYS A 92 -5.29 1.55 0.38
N PHE A 93 -4.11 1.33 -0.23
CA PHE A 93 -3.14 0.26 0.05
C PHE A 93 -3.14 -0.34 1.46
N PHE A 94 -2.82 0.44 2.51
CA PHE A 94 -2.71 -0.11 3.87
C PHE A 94 -4.02 -0.74 4.37
N VAL A 95 -5.18 -0.16 4.03
CA VAL A 95 -6.48 -0.73 4.40
C VAL A 95 -6.69 -2.04 3.67
N SER A 96 -6.50 -2.06 2.35
CA SER A 96 -6.65 -3.26 1.52
C SER A 96 -5.81 -4.42 2.02
N VAL A 97 -4.55 -4.17 2.42
CA VAL A 97 -3.69 -5.21 3.00
C VAL A 97 -4.21 -5.66 4.36
N CYS A 98 -4.56 -4.74 5.28
CA CYS A 98 -5.08 -5.10 6.60
C CYS A 98 -6.41 -5.88 6.55
N LEU A 99 -7.24 -5.67 5.53
CA LEU A 99 -8.53 -6.35 5.35
C LEU A 99 -8.36 -7.80 4.85
N ARG A 100 -7.19 -8.20 4.33
CA ARG A 100 -6.95 -9.58 3.88
C ARG A 100 -7.12 -10.60 5.00
N SER A 101 -6.73 -10.24 6.23
CA SER A 101 -6.86 -11.07 7.43
C SER A 101 -8.06 -10.72 8.32
N ARG A 102 -8.91 -9.77 7.88
CA ARG A 102 -10.05 -9.24 8.64
C ARG A 102 -11.31 -9.18 7.76
N PRO A 103 -11.86 -10.35 7.37
CA PRO A 103 -13.01 -10.40 6.46
C PRO A 103 -14.27 -9.76 7.05
N ASP A 104 -14.39 -9.73 8.37
CA ASP A 104 -15.46 -9.07 9.14
C ASP A 104 -15.53 -7.56 8.91
N LEU A 105 -14.42 -6.92 8.54
CA LEU A 105 -14.34 -5.48 8.30
C LEU A 105 -14.55 -5.08 6.83
N LYS A 106 -14.74 -6.04 5.92
CA LYS A 106 -15.00 -5.74 4.51
C LYS A 106 -16.35 -5.02 4.35
N GLY A 107 -16.38 -3.98 3.53
CA GLY A 107 -17.58 -3.15 3.32
C GLY A 107 -17.89 -2.19 4.48
N GLN A 108 -17.04 -2.09 5.50
CA GLN A 108 -17.20 -1.15 6.61
C GLN A 108 -16.28 0.08 6.45
N PRO A 109 -16.64 1.24 7.02
CA PRO A 109 -15.74 2.38 7.09
C PRO A 109 -14.55 2.06 8.00
N VAL A 110 -13.40 1.82 7.39
CA VAL A 110 -12.13 1.45 8.05
C VAL A 110 -11.03 2.47 7.76
N ALA A 111 -10.20 2.73 8.77
CA ALA A 111 -8.99 3.55 8.68
C ALA A 111 -7.78 2.89 9.38
N VAL A 112 -6.58 3.05 8.82
CA VAL A 112 -5.32 2.63 9.43
C VAL A 112 -4.72 3.82 10.19
N THR A 113 -4.45 3.64 11.48
CA THR A 113 -3.92 4.70 12.36
C THR A 113 -3.23 4.10 13.60
N HIS A 114 -2.44 4.90 14.31
CA HIS A 114 -1.76 4.46 15.55
C HIS A 114 -2.70 4.33 16.74
N SER A 115 -3.82 5.05 16.73
CA SER A 115 -4.79 4.99 17.82
C SER A 115 -5.51 3.64 17.80
N ARG A 116 -5.41 2.90 18.91
CA ARG A 116 -6.10 1.61 19.06
C ARG A 116 -7.59 1.84 19.27
N GLY A 117 -8.41 1.06 18.55
CA GLY A 117 -9.86 1.19 18.52
C GLY A 117 -10.55 1.14 19.87
N THR A 118 -11.62 1.93 19.95
CA THR A 118 -12.83 1.82 20.77
C THR A 118 -12.72 1.38 22.23
N ARG A 119 -11.78 1.95 22.98
CA ARG A 119 -12.07 2.19 24.40
C ARG A 119 -12.25 3.70 24.58
N PRO A 120 -13.47 4.19 24.87
CA PRO A 120 -13.57 5.48 25.54
C PRO A 120 -12.89 5.29 26.90
N SER A 121 -11.58 5.52 26.96
CA SER A 121 -10.97 5.82 28.25
C SER A 121 -11.72 7.04 28.77
N ILE A 122 -12.18 6.96 30.01
CA ILE A 122 -13.10 7.87 30.70
C ILE A 122 -12.71 9.37 30.64
N GLU A 123 -11.57 9.74 30.06
CA GLU A 123 -11.07 11.12 29.95
C GLU A 123 -10.58 11.55 28.54
N SER A 124 -10.66 10.69 27.51
CA SER A 124 -10.38 11.13 26.13
C SER A 124 -11.62 10.92 25.26
N THR A 125 -12.34 12.00 24.98
CA THR A 125 -13.38 11.97 23.96
C THR A 125 -12.72 11.54 22.66
N ALA A 126 -13.27 10.53 21.99
CA ALA A 126 -12.72 10.02 20.73
C ALA A 126 -12.56 11.12 19.65
N ALA A 127 -13.19 12.28 19.85
CA ALA A 127 -13.08 13.51 19.07
C ALA A 127 -11.76 14.29 19.26
N GLY A 128 -10.92 13.96 20.25
CA GLY A 128 -9.67 14.67 20.58
C GLY A 128 -8.39 13.98 20.08
N SER A 129 -8.47 12.90 19.30
CA SER A 129 -7.27 12.19 18.83
C SER A 129 -6.60 12.93 17.67
N PHE A 130 -5.33 13.31 17.86
CA PHE A 130 -4.46 13.88 16.82
C PHE A 130 -3.70 12.83 16.00
N SER A 131 -4.03 11.54 16.17
CA SER A 131 -3.40 10.49 15.35
C SER A 131 -3.82 10.65 13.89
N GLU A 132 -2.84 10.65 12.99
CA GLU A 132 -3.09 10.73 11.55
C GLU A 132 -3.77 9.44 11.03
N VAL A 133 -4.71 9.59 10.11
CA VAL A 133 -5.24 8.51 9.27
C VAL A 133 -4.27 8.28 8.10
N ALA A 134 -3.52 7.19 8.12
CA ALA A 134 -2.56 6.90 7.06
C ALA A 134 -3.23 6.41 5.77
N SER A 135 -4.26 5.60 5.91
CA SER A 135 -5.12 5.15 4.80
C SER A 135 -6.53 4.95 5.29
N CYS A 136 -7.51 5.22 4.43
CA CYS A 136 -8.93 4.97 4.68
C CYS A 136 -9.59 4.26 3.50
N SER A 137 -10.52 3.36 3.84
CA SER A 137 -11.39 2.61 2.93
C SER A 137 -12.26 3.55 2.08
N TYR A 138 -12.75 3.05 0.95
CA TYR A 138 -13.68 3.81 0.11
C TYR A 138 -15.01 4.08 0.83
N GLU A 139 -15.45 3.16 1.69
CA GLU A 139 -16.61 3.31 2.56
C GLU A 139 -16.42 4.47 3.54
N ALA A 140 -15.24 4.61 4.14
CA ALA A 140 -14.92 5.78 4.97
C ALA A 140 -14.85 7.08 4.14
N ARG A 141 -14.31 7.03 2.92
CA ARG A 141 -14.25 8.20 2.01
C ARG A 141 -15.63 8.74 1.63
N LYS A 142 -16.67 7.89 1.58
CA LYS A 142 -18.07 8.33 1.36
C LYS A 142 -18.55 9.29 2.46
N PHE A 143 -18.01 9.20 3.67
CA PHE A 143 -18.30 10.13 4.77
C PHE A 143 -17.40 11.39 4.74
N GLY A 144 -16.56 11.56 3.72
CA GLY A 144 -15.63 12.69 3.60
C GLY A 144 -14.29 12.50 4.31
N ILE A 145 -14.02 11.32 4.87
CA ILE A 145 -12.72 10.99 5.49
C ILE A 145 -11.65 10.91 4.41
N LYS A 146 -10.46 11.44 4.71
CA LYS A 146 -9.31 11.47 3.79
C LYS A 146 -8.04 10.98 4.49
N ASN A 147 -7.09 10.49 3.70
CA ASN A 147 -5.73 10.24 4.19
C ASN A 147 -5.12 11.56 4.67
N GLY A 148 -4.35 11.52 5.75
CA GLY A 148 -3.76 12.70 6.40
C GLY A 148 -4.68 13.41 7.39
N MET A 149 -5.97 13.05 7.45
CA MET A 149 -6.91 13.63 8.42
C MET A 149 -6.57 13.16 9.84
N HIS A 150 -6.76 14.02 10.85
CA HIS A 150 -6.71 13.59 12.25
C HIS A 150 -7.89 12.67 12.57
N LEU A 151 -7.63 11.62 13.35
CA LEU A 151 -8.64 10.64 13.70
C LEU A 151 -9.84 11.25 14.46
N GLY A 152 -9.59 12.25 15.31
CA GLY A 152 -10.65 12.97 16.01
C GLY A 152 -11.65 13.61 15.05
N ASP A 153 -11.16 14.25 13.99
CA ASP A 153 -12.02 14.85 12.95
C ASP A 153 -12.69 13.79 12.08
N ALA A 154 -11.97 12.72 11.74
CA ALA A 154 -12.55 11.59 11.00
C ALA A 154 -13.72 10.93 11.78
N ARG A 155 -13.62 10.84 13.11
CA ARG A 155 -14.69 10.31 13.97
C ARG A 155 -15.88 11.25 14.13
N LYS A 156 -15.68 12.56 14.03
CA LYS A 156 -16.80 13.52 13.96
C LYS A 156 -17.62 13.31 12.67
N LEU A 157 -16.94 12.99 11.56
CA LEU A 157 -17.58 12.70 10.28
C LEU A 157 -18.24 11.32 10.23
N CYS A 158 -17.59 10.31 10.83
CA CYS A 158 -18.11 8.94 10.90
C CYS A 158 -17.87 8.36 12.32
N PRO A 159 -18.85 8.46 13.23
CA PRO A 159 -18.73 7.92 14.57
C PRO A 159 -18.51 6.40 14.63
N GLU A 160 -18.95 5.67 13.60
CA GLU A 160 -18.82 4.22 13.48
C GLU A 160 -17.47 3.77 12.87
N LEU A 161 -16.59 4.72 12.52
CA LEU A 161 -15.29 4.45 11.90
C LEU A 161 -14.48 3.41 12.69
N LYS A 162 -14.17 2.30 12.02
CA LYS A 162 -13.30 1.26 12.55
C LYS A 162 -11.84 1.63 12.31
N THR A 163 -11.01 1.41 13.30
CA THR A 163 -9.56 1.66 13.20
C THR A 163 -8.79 0.35 13.28
N VAL A 164 -7.86 0.13 12.36
CA VAL A 164 -6.94 -1.01 12.36
C VAL A 164 -5.50 -0.53 12.58
N PRO A 165 -4.66 -1.32 13.28
CA PRO A 165 -3.25 -0.99 13.46
C PRO A 165 -2.46 -1.18 12.16
N TYR A 166 -1.27 -0.58 12.09
CA TYR A 166 -0.31 -0.84 11.01
C TYR A 166 0.18 -2.28 11.05
N ASP A 167 0.42 -2.82 9.86
CA ASP A 167 1.05 -4.12 9.63
C ASP A 167 2.20 -3.94 8.64
N PHE A 168 3.30 -3.36 9.14
CA PHE A 168 4.41 -2.92 8.28
C PHE A 168 5.05 -4.09 7.51
N GLU A 169 5.13 -5.27 8.11
CA GLU A 169 5.66 -6.46 7.46
C GLU A 169 4.75 -6.90 6.29
N ALA A 170 3.43 -6.97 6.51
CA ALA A 170 2.50 -7.31 5.43
C ALA A 170 2.53 -6.27 4.29
N PHE A 171 2.64 -4.97 4.61
CA PHE A 171 2.75 -3.93 3.60
C PHE A 171 4.01 -4.07 2.75
N HIS A 172 5.16 -4.35 3.38
CA HIS A 172 6.40 -4.61 2.65
C HIS A 172 6.27 -5.85 1.74
N SER A 173 5.79 -6.96 2.30
CA SER A 173 5.63 -8.22 1.56
C SER A 173 4.71 -8.09 0.33
N VAL A 174 3.59 -7.37 0.46
CA VAL A 174 2.68 -7.12 -0.67
C VAL A 174 3.32 -6.22 -1.72
N SER A 175 4.06 -5.19 -1.29
CA SER A 175 4.77 -4.31 -2.22
C SER A 175 5.80 -5.09 -3.03
N GLU A 176 6.58 -5.94 -2.37
CA GLU A 176 7.57 -6.81 -3.02
C GLU A 176 6.91 -7.75 -4.05
N GLN A 177 5.76 -8.36 -3.69
CA GLN A 177 4.98 -9.19 -4.61
C GLN A 177 4.51 -8.41 -5.84
N LEU A 178 3.98 -7.19 -5.66
CA LEU A 178 3.56 -6.35 -6.79
C LEU A 178 4.74 -6.06 -7.73
N TYR A 179 5.87 -5.62 -7.18
CA TYR A 179 7.04 -5.29 -8.00
C TYR A 179 7.63 -6.51 -8.69
N LYS A 180 7.59 -7.69 -8.05
CA LYS A 180 7.92 -8.95 -8.71
C LYS A 180 6.96 -9.20 -9.86
N ILE A 181 5.65 -9.18 -9.67
CA ILE A 181 4.67 -9.43 -10.75
C ILE A 181 4.87 -8.47 -11.95
N VAL A 182 5.13 -7.18 -11.70
CA VAL A 182 5.26 -6.16 -12.76
C VAL A 182 6.63 -6.17 -13.44
N ALA A 183 7.69 -6.64 -12.78
CA ALA A 183 9.03 -6.68 -13.36
C ALA A 183 9.21 -7.78 -14.42
N TRP A 184 8.20 -8.63 -14.63
CA TRP A 184 8.21 -9.80 -15.50
C TRP A 184 7.60 -9.49 -16.87
#